data_AF-A0A3M6JXL0-F1
#
_entry.id   AF-A0A3M6JXL0-F1
#
_cell.length_a   1.000
_cell.length_b   1.000
_cell.length_c   1.000
_cell.angle_alpha   90.00
_cell.angle_beta   90.00
_cell.angle_gamma   90.00
#
_symmetry.space_group_name_H-M   'P 1'
#
loop_
_entity.id
_entity.type
_entity.pdbx_description
1 polymer ?
#
loop_
_entity_poly.entity_id
_entity_poly.type
_entity_poly.pdbx_seq_one_letter_code
_entity_poly.pdbx_strand_id
1 'polypeptide(L)' 'LFTDCAGKTSYDELSDDAKAFIKNIEDELNTPVTIIGTGPTVDDVIDRRN' A
#
# COMPACT_ATOMS: atom_id res chain seq x y z
N LEU A 1 11.52 -6.52 3.94
CA LEU A 1 10.66 -5.80 2.98
C LEU A 1 9.42 -6.66 2.76
N PHE A 2 8.25 -6.05 2.62
CA PHE A 2 6.91 -6.67 2.60
C PHE A 2 6.69 -7.64 1.42
N THR A 3 7.39 -8.78 1.39
CA THR A 3 7.31 -9.78 0.31
C THR A 3 5.96 -10.48 0.23
N ASP A 4 5.27 -10.54 1.37
CA ASP A 4 3.90 -11.03 1.54
C ASP A 4 2.84 -10.14 0.86
N CYS A 5 3.17 -8.89 0.60
CA CYS A 5 2.30 -7.93 -0.08
C CYS A 5 2.46 -7.95 -1.61
N ALA A 6 3.32 -8.81 -2.16
CA ALA A 6 3.60 -8.84 -3.59
C ALA A 6 2.35 -9.17 -4.43
N GLY A 7 2.05 -8.32 -5.41
CA GLY A 7 0.92 -8.49 -6.34
C GLY A 7 -0.47 -8.29 -5.73
N LYS A 8 -0.57 -7.73 -4.51
CA LYS A 8 -1.85 -7.38 -3.90
C LYS A 8 -2.46 -6.16 -4.58
N THR A 9 -3.77 -6.21 -4.84
CA THR A 9 -4.48 -5.15 -5.58
C THR A 9 -5.55 -4.45 -4.73
N SER A 10 -5.79 -4.94 -3.51
CA SER A 10 -6.60 -4.26 -2.50
C SER A 10 -5.78 -3.96 -1.23
N TYR A 11 -6.06 -2.80 -0.62
CA TYR A 11 -5.46 -2.39 0.65
C TYR A 11 -5.74 -3.38 1.78
N ASP A 12 -6.93 -4.01 1.76
CA ASP A 12 -7.35 -4.93 2.82
C ASP A 12 -6.52 -6.22 2.83
N GLU A 13 -5.95 -6.60 1.70
CA GLU A 13 -5.09 -7.78 1.56
C GLU A 13 -3.66 -7.58 2.06
N LEU A 14 -3.26 -6.33 2.33
CA LEU A 14 -1.95 -6.03 2.89
C LEU A 14 -1.86 -6.54 4.33
N SER A 15 -0.66 -6.95 4.73
CA SER A 15 -0.39 -7.30 6.13
C SER A 15 -0.52 -6.09 7.05
N ASP A 16 -0.78 -6.37 8.33
CA ASP A 16 -0.94 -5.33 9.35
C ASP A 16 0.31 -4.46 9.47
N ASP A 17 1.50 -5.04 9.31
CA ASP A 17 2.77 -4.30 9.32
C ASP A 17 2.87 -3.33 8.13
N ALA A 18 2.44 -3.75 6.93
CA ALA A 18 2.43 -2.88 5.75
C ALA A 18 1.42 -1.72 5.91
N LYS A 19 0.23 -2.02 6.45
CA LYS A 19 -0.77 -1.00 6.79
C LYS A 19 -0.26 -0.02 7.85
N ALA A 20 0.41 -0.51 8.88
CA ALA A 20 1.03 0.34 9.91
C ALA A 20 2.13 1.24 9.34
N PHE A 21 2.96 0.71 8.43
CA PHE A 21 3.97 1.49 7.73
C PHE A 21 3.36 2.62 6.89
N ILE A 22 2.32 2.31 6.10
CA ILE A 22 1.59 3.31 5.30
C ILE A 22 0.99 4.38 6.20
N LYS A 23 0.33 3.99 7.29
CA LYS A 23 -0.27 4.92 8.26
C LYS A 23 0.78 5.86 8.88
N ASN A 24 1.95 5.34 9.25
CA ASN A 24 3.01 6.18 9.82
C ASN A 24 3.48 7.25 8.81
N ILE A 25 3.61 6.90 7.53
CA ILE A 25 3.95 7.87 6.47
C ILE A 25 2.85 8.93 6.33
N GLU A 26 1.58 8.51 6.31
CA GLU A 26 0.44 9.43 6.21
C GLU A 26 0.40 10.41 7.39
N ASP A 27 0.66 9.92 8.61
CA ASP A 27 0.70 10.72 9.84
C ASP A 27 1.88 11.71 9.84
N GLU A 28 3.08 11.28 9.41
CA GLU A 28 4.28 12.12 9.35
C GLU A 28 4.19 13.23 8.29
N LEU A 29 3.61 12.91 7.13
CA LEU A 29 3.48 13.85 6.01
C LEU A 29 2.14 14.60 6.01
N ASN A 30 1.22 14.25 6.91
CA ASN A 30 -0.15 14.74 6.96
C ASN A 30 -0.84 14.70 5.57
N THR A 31 -0.59 13.63 4.82
CA THR A 31 -0.99 13.48 3.42
C THR A 31 -1.38 12.03 3.13
N PRO A 32 -2.55 11.76 2.53
CA PRO A 32 -3.01 10.40 2.25
C PRO A 32 -2.19 9.74 1.14
N VAL A 33 -1.87 8.46 1.31
CA VAL A 33 -1.24 7.62 0.29
C VAL A 33 -2.33 7.09 -0.63
N THR A 34 -2.33 7.53 -1.89
CA THR A 34 -3.41 7.26 -2.84
C THR A 34 -3.11 6.13 -3.82
N ILE A 35 -1.82 5.88 -4.12
CA ILE A 35 -1.37 4.82 -5.02
C ILE A 35 -0.29 4.01 -4.31
N ILE A 36 -0.40 2.68 -4.33
CA ILE A 36 0.58 1.77 -3.74
C ILE A 36 0.98 0.74 -4.79
N GLY A 37 2.26 0.73 -5.19
CA GLY A 37 2.82 -0.30 -6.07
C GLY A 37 3.23 -1.53 -5.27
N THR A 38 2.66 -2.69 -5.60
CA THR A 38 2.89 -3.97 -4.91
C THR A 38 3.70 -4.96 -5.73
N GLY A 39 4.16 -4.58 -6.92
CA GLY A 39 4.90 -5.49 -7.79
C GLY A 39 5.42 -4.82 -9.07
N PRO A 40 6.07 -5.61 -9.95
CA PRO A 40 6.69 -5.10 -11.17
C PRO A 40 5.72 -4.89 -12.33
N THR A 41 4.49 -5.42 -12.27
CA THR A 41 3.51 -5.30 -13.35
C THR A 41 2.61 -4.08 -13.18
N VAL A 42 1.96 -3.65 -14.26
CA VAL A 42 1.04 -2.49 -14.24
C VAL A 42 -0.20 -2.75 -13.40
N ASP A 43 -0.59 -4.02 -13.25
CA ASP A 43 -1.76 -4.43 -12.48
C ASP A 43 -1.42 -4.62 -10.99
N ASP A 44 -0.14 -4.63 -10.62
CA ASP A 44 0.31 -4.72 -9.22
C ASP A 44 0.23 -3.34 -8.54
N VAL A 45 -0.96 -2.74 -8.57
CA VAL A 45 -1.23 -1.42 -8.01
C VAL A 45 -2.51 -1.44 -7.20
N ILE A 46 -2.48 -0.77 -6.04
CA ILE A 46 -3.66 -0.45 -5.24
C ILE A 46 -3.98 1.02 -5.44
N ASP A 47 -5.18 1.32 -5.95
CA ASP A 47 -5.70 2.67 -6.09
C ASP A 47 -6.73 2.97 -4.98
N ARG A 48 -6.42 3.95 -4.12
CA ARG A 48 -7.22 4.35 -2.95
C ARG A 48 -7.98 5.66 -3.15
N ARG A 49 -8.12 6.13 -4.40
CA ARG A 49 -8.73 7.45 -4.70
C ARG A 49 -10.26 7.44 -4.79
N ASN A 50 -10.91 6.29 -4.61
CA ASN A 50 -12.37 6.12 -4.73
C ASN A 50 -13.01 5.79 -3.37
#